data_AF-A0A0L8I230-F1
#
_entry.id   AF-A0A0L8I230-F1
#
_cell.length_a   1.000
_cell.length_b   1.000
_cell.length_c   1.000
_cell.angle_alpha   90.00
_cell.angle_beta   90.00
_cell.angle_gamma   90.00
#
_symmetry.space_group_name_H-M   'P 1'
#
loop_
_entity.id
_entity.type
_entity.pdbx_description
1 polymer ?
#
loop_
_entity_poly.entity_id
_entity_poly.type
_entity_poly.pdbx_seq_one_letter_code
_entity_poly.pdbx_strand_id
1 'polypeptide(L)'
;MAVGCSENCMKYILFFFNLIIFILGIAGVALGSILLAKKDLIMKGLDGIQMEDVLDGFSNDTIKAGAIVLIIASVVVVLIAFFGCFGAWKESSCLLGTYSTIMAVILTLQVAVFIMIIVARPKFEETIKESLQKLFDKSKSKEQKEIVERLFNENECCGIEKPSDVDKYNFVCKNKSWPGCYTKVKESISKNLPAAIGIAIAIILVQLFLIVFACCLCTSKRGETLS
;
A
#
# COMPACT_ATOMS: atom_id res chain seq x y z
N MET A 1 -14.53 -31.61 27.40
CA MET A 1 -13.81 -32.34 26.33
C MET A 1 -13.97 -31.71 24.94
N ALA A 2 -15.14 -31.17 24.55
CA ALA A 2 -15.29 -30.43 23.26
C ALA A 2 -14.52 -29.09 23.20
N VAL A 3 -14.26 -28.46 24.36
CA VAL A 3 -13.53 -27.18 24.46
C VAL A 3 -12.06 -27.31 24.03
N GLY A 4 -11.40 -28.44 24.32
CA GLY A 4 -9.97 -28.62 24.01
C GLY A 4 -9.64 -28.80 22.52
N CYS A 5 -10.58 -29.32 21.72
CA CYS A 5 -10.37 -29.49 20.27
C CYS A 5 -10.43 -28.13 19.53
N SER A 6 -11.34 -27.25 19.96
CA SER A 6 -11.49 -25.91 19.40
C SER A 6 -10.30 -25.00 19.74
N GLU A 7 -9.78 -25.07 20.97
CA GLU A 7 -8.63 -24.26 21.40
C GLU A 7 -7.35 -24.58 20.62
N ASN A 8 -7.05 -25.87 20.44
CA ASN A 8 -5.90 -26.29 19.65
C ASN A 8 -6.03 -25.85 18.18
N CYS A 9 -7.23 -25.97 17.60
CA CYS A 9 -7.48 -25.50 16.23
C CYS A 9 -7.23 -23.98 16.10
N MET A 10 -7.76 -23.18 17.03
CA MET A 10 -7.55 -21.72 17.06
C MET A 10 -6.06 -21.37 17.19
N LYS A 11 -5.32 -22.07 18.05
CA LYS A 11 -3.88 -21.87 18.25
C LYS A 11 -3.10 -22.12 16.96
N TYR A 12 -3.31 -23.26 16.30
CA TYR A 12 -2.59 -23.58 15.07
C TYR A 12 -2.92 -22.60 13.95
N ILE A 13 -4.20 -22.27 13.77
CA ILE A 13 -4.64 -21.28 12.78
C ILE A 13 -3.92 -19.94 13.03
N LEU A 14 -3.99 -19.41 14.25
CA LEU A 14 -3.37 -18.12 14.58
C LEU A 14 -1.85 -18.16 14.39
N PHE A 15 -1.19 -19.25 14.79
CA PHE A 15 0.25 -19.42 14.60
C PHE A 15 0.64 -19.47 13.12
N PHE A 16 0.00 -20.30 12.30
CA PHE A 16 0.34 -20.46 10.90
C PHE A 16 0.07 -19.19 10.09
N PHE A 17 -1.06 -18.51 10.30
CA PHE A 17 -1.36 -17.25 9.61
C PHE A 17 -0.32 -16.17 9.96
N ASN A 18 -0.01 -15.99 11.25
CA ASN A 18 1.01 -15.02 11.66
C ASN A 18 2.41 -15.43 11.18
N LEU A 19 2.71 -16.73 11.05
CA LEU A 19 4.00 -17.20 10.53
C LEU A 19 4.18 -16.86 9.06
N ILE A 20 3.13 -17.03 8.25
CA ILE A 20 3.14 -16.61 6.84
C ILE A 20 3.36 -15.09 6.75
N ILE A 21 2.62 -14.30 7.54
CA ILE A 21 2.77 -12.84 7.59
C ILE A 21 4.18 -12.44 8.00
N PHE A 22 4.77 -13.13 8.98
CA PHE A 22 6.13 -12.90 9.44
C PHE A 22 7.17 -13.12 8.34
N ILE A 23 7.06 -14.24 7.60
CA ILE A 23 7.96 -14.56 6.47
C ILE A 23 7.80 -13.53 5.35
N LEU A 24 6.56 -13.18 4.98
CA LEU A 24 6.29 -12.13 3.99
C LEU A 24 6.86 -10.77 4.43
N GLY A 25 6.79 -10.46 5.72
CA GLY A 25 7.39 -9.26 6.29
C GLY A 25 8.92 -9.24 6.13
N ILE A 26 9.60 -10.34 6.46
CA ILE A 26 11.05 -10.46 6.26
C ILE A 26 11.42 -10.32 4.77
N ALA A 27 10.66 -10.96 3.88
CA ALA A 27 10.85 -10.81 2.44
C ALA A 27 10.68 -9.35 1.99
N GLY A 28 9.70 -8.63 2.52
CA GLY A 28 9.51 -7.20 2.26
C GLY A 28 10.68 -6.33 2.71
N VAL A 29 11.23 -6.59 3.90
CA VAL A 29 12.45 -5.92 4.38
C VAL A 29 13.64 -6.18 3.46
N ALA A 30 13.83 -7.44 3.04
CA ALA A 30 14.90 -7.81 2.12
C ALA A 30 14.74 -7.11 0.76
N LEU A 31 13.54 -7.15 0.17
CA LEU A 31 13.23 -6.47 -1.09
C LEU A 31 13.47 -4.96 -1.01
N GLY A 32 12.97 -4.30 0.04
CA GLY A 32 13.19 -2.88 0.27
C GLY A 32 14.68 -2.53 0.44
N SER A 33 15.44 -3.38 1.14
CA SER A 33 16.89 -3.19 1.33
C SER A 33 17.66 -3.34 0.01
N ILE A 34 17.29 -4.31 -0.84
CA ILE A 34 17.88 -4.50 -2.16
C ILE A 34 17.57 -3.30 -3.06
N LEU A 35 16.32 -2.81 -3.05
CA LEU A 35 15.89 -1.60 -3.78
C LEU A 35 16.72 -0.37 -3.41
N LEU A 36 17.13 -0.23 -2.14
CA LEU A 36 17.99 0.87 -1.70
C LEU A 36 19.46 0.67 -2.05
N ALA A 37 19.99 -0.54 -1.87
CA ALA A 37 21.42 -0.79 -1.94
C ALA A 37 21.94 -1.01 -3.37
N LYS A 38 21.16 -1.66 -4.24
CA LYS A 38 21.64 -2.13 -5.55
C LYS A 38 20.55 -2.06 -6.61
N LYS A 39 20.17 -0.84 -7.01
CA LYS A 39 19.20 -0.59 -8.07
C LYS A 39 19.55 -1.33 -9.38
N ASP A 40 20.83 -1.34 -9.74
CA ASP A 40 21.33 -2.00 -10.97
C ASP A 40 21.21 -3.53 -10.95
N LEU A 41 21.16 -4.15 -9.76
CA LEU A 41 20.95 -5.60 -9.65
C LEU A 41 19.48 -5.98 -9.84
N ILE A 42 18.54 -5.09 -9.51
CA ILE A 42 17.12 -5.34 -9.74
C ILE A 42 16.82 -5.29 -11.23
N MET A 43 17.30 -4.27 -11.96
CA MET A 43 17.13 -4.21 -13.43
C MET A 43 17.69 -5.43 -14.16
N LYS A 44 18.78 -6.04 -13.67
CA LYS A 44 19.34 -7.27 -14.27
C LYS A 44 18.71 -8.58 -13.79
N GLY A 45 18.12 -8.59 -12.58
CA GLY A 45 17.52 -9.78 -11.97
C GLY A 45 16.01 -9.91 -12.22
N LEU A 46 15.34 -8.83 -12.62
CA LEU A 46 13.91 -8.78 -12.92
C LEU A 46 13.56 -8.88 -14.40
N ASP A 47 14.52 -9.13 -15.29
CA ASP A 47 14.37 -9.29 -16.76
C ASP A 47 13.41 -10.46 -17.17
N GLY A 48 12.84 -11.18 -16.19
CA GLY A 48 11.86 -12.26 -16.38
C GLY A 48 10.57 -12.12 -15.55
N ILE A 49 10.38 -11.04 -14.79
CA ILE A 49 9.16 -10.77 -14.02
C ILE A 49 8.58 -9.46 -14.55
N GLN A 50 7.30 -9.43 -14.92
CA GLN A 50 6.58 -8.30 -15.56
C GLN A 50 6.44 -7.01 -14.71
N MET A 51 7.44 -6.69 -13.89
CA MET A 51 7.48 -5.55 -12.97
C MET A 51 8.45 -4.45 -13.45
N GLU A 52 8.95 -4.52 -14.68
CA GLU A 52 9.80 -3.48 -15.30
C GLU A 52 9.01 -2.18 -15.53
N ASP A 53 7.76 -2.29 -16.01
CA ASP A 53 6.88 -1.13 -16.28
C ASP A 53 6.55 -0.30 -15.03
N VAL A 54 6.63 -0.90 -13.84
CA VAL A 54 6.32 -0.22 -12.58
C VAL A 54 7.49 0.63 -12.10
N LEU A 55 8.74 0.26 -12.40
CA LEU A 55 9.92 0.97 -11.89
C LEU A 55 10.40 2.09 -12.83
N ASP A 56 10.23 1.93 -14.13
CA ASP A 56 10.74 2.88 -15.14
C ASP A 56 9.98 4.23 -15.17
N GLY A 57 8.73 4.26 -14.70
CA GLY A 57 7.93 5.48 -14.60
C GLY A 57 8.23 6.38 -13.40
N PHE A 58 9.10 5.97 -12.46
CA PHE A 58 9.34 6.70 -11.21
C PHE A 58 10.74 7.31 -11.13
N SER A 59 10.80 8.55 -10.66
CA SER A 59 12.06 9.21 -10.39
C SER A 59 12.91 8.43 -9.38
N ASN A 60 14.22 8.58 -9.48
CA ASN A 60 15.18 7.96 -8.56
C ASN A 60 14.89 8.23 -7.08
N ASP A 61 14.31 9.39 -6.78
CA ASP A 61 13.92 9.82 -5.44
C ASP A 61 12.60 9.18 -5.00
N THR A 62 11.63 9.03 -5.90
CA THR A 62 10.38 8.32 -5.64
C THR A 62 10.63 6.85 -5.32
N ILE A 63 11.52 6.19 -6.07
CA ILE A 63 11.90 4.78 -5.81
C ILE A 63 12.57 4.64 -4.44
N LYS A 64 13.47 5.55 -4.08
CA LYS A 64 14.11 5.56 -2.75
C LYS A 64 13.09 5.76 -1.64
N ALA A 65 12.19 6.73 -1.78
CA ALA A 65 11.13 6.98 -0.81
C ALA A 65 10.21 5.76 -0.66
N GLY A 66 9.80 5.15 -1.78
CA GLY A 66 8.99 3.93 -1.77
C GLY A 66 9.68 2.76 -1.07
N ALA A 67 10.97 2.55 -1.33
CA ALA A 67 11.74 1.49 -0.67
C ALA A 67 11.89 1.72 0.84
N ILE A 68 12.09 2.96 1.29
CA ILE A 68 12.14 3.30 2.72
C ILE A 68 10.78 2.99 3.38
N VAL A 69 9.68 3.43 2.76
CA VAL A 69 8.32 3.16 3.27
C VAL A 69 8.06 1.66 3.33
N LEU A 70 8.47 0.90 2.31
CA LEU A 70 8.35 -0.55 2.28
C LEU A 70 9.09 -1.20 3.46
N ILE A 71 10.36 -0.83 3.70
CA ILE A 71 11.14 -1.36 4.83
C ILE A 71 10.44 -1.08 6.16
N ILE A 72 10.05 0.18 6.41
CA ILE A 72 9.42 0.58 7.67
C ILE A 72 8.11 -0.19 7.88
N ALA A 73 7.26 -0.24 6.86
CA ALA A 73 6.00 -0.98 6.92
C ALA A 73 6.23 -2.48 7.17
N SER A 74 7.20 -3.09 6.48
CA SER A 74 7.53 -4.51 6.65
C SER A 74 8.10 -4.82 8.05
N VAL A 75 8.96 -3.96 8.61
CA VAL A 75 9.46 -4.12 9.98
C VAL A 75 8.31 -4.10 10.99
N VAL A 76 7.37 -3.16 10.85
CA VAL A 76 6.19 -3.10 11.73
C VAL A 76 5.37 -4.39 11.63
N VAL A 77 5.13 -4.90 10.43
CA VAL A 77 4.40 -6.16 10.20
C VAL A 77 5.13 -7.34 10.85
N VAL A 78 6.46 -7.43 10.72
CA VAL A 78 7.29 -8.47 11.36
C VAL A 78 7.13 -8.45 12.88
N LEU A 79 7.17 -7.27 13.50
CA LEU A 79 7.01 -7.12 14.95
C LEU A 79 5.62 -7.56 15.43
N ILE A 80 4.56 -7.17 14.73
CA ILE A 80 3.19 -7.56 15.06
C ILE A 80 3.01 -9.07 14.91
N ALA A 81 3.49 -9.64 13.81
CA ALA A 81 3.42 -11.06 13.53
C ALA A 81 4.25 -11.88 14.54
N PHE A 82 5.38 -11.35 15.02
CA PHE A 82 6.15 -11.94 16.11
C PHE A 82 5.30 -12.08 17.38
N PHE A 83 4.61 -11.03 17.83
CA PHE A 83 3.73 -11.13 19.00
C PHE A 83 2.60 -12.15 18.80
N GLY A 84 2.02 -12.23 17.59
CA GLY A 84 1.00 -13.23 17.26
C GLY A 84 1.53 -14.67 17.31
N CYS A 85 2.66 -14.94 16.64
CA CYS A 85 3.30 -16.26 16.60
C CYS A 85 3.77 -16.71 17.98
N PHE A 86 4.53 -15.87 18.69
CA PHE A 86 5.10 -16.22 19.99
C PHE A 86 4.04 -16.23 21.07
N GLY A 87 3.00 -15.38 20.99
CA GLY A 87 1.84 -15.42 21.87
C GLY A 87 1.08 -16.75 21.75
N ALA A 88 0.81 -17.19 20.52
CA ALA A 88 0.17 -18.47 20.27
C ALA A 88 1.07 -19.66 20.67
N TRP A 89 2.36 -19.65 20.32
CA TRP A 89 3.30 -20.74 20.60
C TRP A 89 3.57 -20.91 22.10
N LYS A 90 3.85 -19.81 22.80
CA LYS A 90 4.16 -19.79 24.24
C LYS A 90 2.92 -19.80 25.12
N GLU A 91 1.72 -19.78 24.52
CA GLU A 91 0.45 -19.73 25.24
C GLU A 91 0.40 -18.58 26.26
N SER A 92 1.04 -17.45 25.93
CA SER A 92 1.17 -16.32 26.85
C SER A 92 0.02 -15.34 26.64
N SER A 93 -0.88 -15.26 27.63
CA SER A 93 -2.00 -14.31 27.64
C SER A 93 -1.54 -12.86 27.52
N CYS A 94 -0.38 -12.52 28.06
CA CYS A 94 0.19 -11.17 27.93
C CYS A 94 0.55 -10.87 26.47
N LEU A 95 1.28 -11.76 25.78
CA LEU A 95 1.65 -11.56 24.38
C LEU A 95 0.41 -11.55 23.47
N LEU A 96 -0.53 -12.49 23.66
CA LEU A 96 -1.80 -12.51 22.92
C LEU A 96 -2.63 -11.24 23.16
N GLY A 97 -2.65 -10.73 24.39
CA GLY A 97 -3.29 -9.48 24.75
C GLY A 97 -2.65 -8.26 24.07
N THR A 98 -1.31 -8.18 24.06
CA THR A 98 -0.60 -7.11 23.35
C THR A 98 -0.85 -7.15 21.85
N TYR A 99 -0.80 -8.34 21.24
CA TYR A 99 -1.12 -8.54 19.83
C TYR A 99 -2.53 -8.06 19.49
N SER A 100 -3.54 -8.51 20.26
CA SER A 100 -4.94 -8.12 20.04
C SER A 100 -5.14 -6.60 20.21
N THR A 101 -4.51 -5.99 21.22
CA THR A 101 -4.58 -4.54 21.45
C THR A 101 -3.98 -3.76 20.28
N ILE A 102 -2.80 -4.15 19.79
CA ILE A 102 -2.16 -3.50 18.63
C ILE A 102 -3.03 -3.66 17.38
N MET A 103 -3.57 -4.85 17.13
CA MET A 103 -4.44 -5.11 15.99
C MET A 103 -5.73 -4.30 16.06
N ALA A 104 -6.31 -4.10 17.24
CA ALA A 104 -7.48 -3.24 17.43
C ALA A 104 -7.15 -1.76 17.14
N VAL A 105 -6.00 -1.26 17.62
CA VAL A 105 -5.55 0.11 17.31
C VAL A 105 -5.38 0.29 15.80
N ILE A 106 -4.72 -0.64 15.12
CA ILE A 106 -4.54 -0.58 13.66
C ILE A 106 -5.88 -0.57 12.93
N LEU A 107 -6.84 -1.38 13.37
CA LEU A 107 -8.18 -1.41 12.79
C LEU A 107 -8.86 -0.04 12.88
N THR A 108 -8.77 0.63 14.03
CA THR A 108 -9.34 1.99 14.18
C THR A 108 -8.67 3.01 13.27
N LEU A 109 -7.34 2.96 13.14
CA LEU A 109 -6.59 3.84 12.25
C LEU A 109 -6.94 3.57 10.78
N GLN A 110 -7.10 2.30 10.39
CA GLN A 110 -7.45 1.92 9.02
C GLN A 110 -8.84 2.46 8.64
N VAL A 111 -9.83 2.34 9.53
CA VAL A 111 -11.17 2.91 9.30
C VAL A 111 -11.11 4.43 9.18
N ALA A 112 -10.35 5.10 10.05
CA ALA A 112 -10.17 6.56 9.99
C ALA A 112 -9.53 7.02 8.67
N VAL A 113 -8.45 6.34 8.24
CA VAL A 113 -7.78 6.63 6.95
C VAL A 113 -8.72 6.36 5.78
N PHE A 114 -9.48 5.27 5.80
CA PHE A 114 -10.43 4.95 4.74
C PHE A 114 -11.51 6.04 4.57
N ILE A 115 -12.09 6.49 5.69
CA ILE A 115 -13.06 7.59 5.69
C ILE A 115 -12.41 8.88 5.17
N MET A 116 -11.20 9.20 5.65
CA MET A 116 -10.46 10.39 5.22
C MET A 116 -10.21 10.39 3.71
N ILE A 117 -9.81 9.24 3.14
CA ILE A 117 -9.58 9.11 1.71
C ILE A 117 -10.86 9.41 0.93
N ILE A 118 -12.01 8.87 1.35
CA ILE A 118 -13.31 9.10 0.69
C ILE A 118 -13.74 10.56 0.77
N VAL A 119 -13.60 11.18 1.95
CA VAL A 119 -13.99 12.58 2.16
C VAL A 119 -13.05 13.55 1.44
N ALA A 120 -11.76 13.20 1.31
CA ALA A 120 -10.76 14.04 0.66
C ALA A 120 -10.74 13.92 -0.88
N ARG A 121 -11.47 12.97 -1.48
CA ARG A 121 -11.50 12.77 -2.95
C ARG A 121 -11.71 14.05 -3.76
N PRO A 122 -12.74 14.88 -3.49
CA PRO A 122 -12.95 16.08 -4.31
C PRO A 122 -11.77 17.06 -4.22
N LYS A 123 -11.25 17.29 -3.01
CA LYS A 123 -10.07 18.15 -2.80
C LYS A 123 -8.83 17.60 -3.51
N PHE A 124 -8.65 16.28 -3.51
CA PHE A 124 -7.54 15.63 -4.19
C PHE A 124 -7.64 15.80 -5.72
N GLU A 125 -8.83 15.64 -6.29
CA GLU A 125 -9.07 15.88 -7.71
C GLU A 125 -8.75 17.34 -8.10
N GLU A 126 -9.21 18.31 -7.31
CA GLU A 126 -8.89 19.74 -7.51
C GLU A 126 -7.39 19.99 -7.41
N THR A 127 -6.72 19.39 -6.43
CA THR A 127 -5.27 19.55 -6.22
C THR A 127 -4.47 19.02 -7.41
N ILE A 128 -4.88 17.90 -8.03
CA ILE A 128 -4.24 17.39 -9.25
C ILE A 128 -4.41 18.39 -10.39
N LYS A 129 -5.62 18.91 -10.59
CA LYS A 129 -5.91 19.89 -11.65
C LYS A 129 -5.08 21.15 -11.47
N GLU A 130 -5.02 21.69 -10.25
CA GLU A 130 -4.19 22.85 -9.93
C GLU A 130 -2.69 22.58 -10.09
N SER A 131 -2.23 21.39 -9.72
CA SER A 131 -0.82 21.02 -9.85
C SER A 131 -0.42 20.93 -11.31
N LEU A 132 -1.25 20.34 -12.16
CA LEU A 132 -1.06 20.33 -13.61
C LEU A 132 -1.07 21.76 -14.16
N GLN A 133 -2.01 22.61 -13.76
CA GLN A 133 -2.02 24.02 -14.18
C GLN A 133 -0.72 24.75 -13.81
N LYS A 134 -0.26 24.61 -12.55
CA LYS A 134 0.99 25.21 -12.07
C LYS A 134 2.22 24.69 -12.83
N LEU A 135 2.23 23.40 -13.21
CA LEU A 135 3.28 22.83 -14.03
C LEU A 135 3.31 23.47 -15.43
N PHE A 136 2.15 23.66 -16.07
CA PHE A 136 2.07 24.33 -17.37
C PHE A 136 2.50 25.80 -17.29
N ASP A 137 2.08 26.53 -16.24
CA ASP A 137 2.42 27.94 -16.04
C ASP A 137 3.91 28.18 -15.77
N LYS A 138 4.55 27.26 -15.03
CA LYS A 138 5.97 27.38 -14.65
C LYS A 138 6.93 26.96 -15.76
N SER A 139 6.53 26.03 -16.61
CA SER A 139 7.39 25.49 -17.67
C SER A 139 7.49 26.45 -18.86
N LYS A 140 8.42 27.40 -18.76
CA LYS A 140 8.64 28.42 -19.80
C LYS A 140 9.80 28.09 -20.74
N SER A 141 10.84 27.41 -20.26
CA SER A 141 12.00 27.05 -21.08
C SER A 141 11.69 25.84 -21.98
N LYS A 142 12.40 25.73 -23.10
CA LYS A 142 12.26 24.59 -24.01
C LYS A 142 12.55 23.26 -23.30
N GLU A 143 13.60 23.22 -22.49
CA GLU A 143 13.98 22.04 -21.69
C GLU A 143 12.90 21.61 -20.71
N GLN A 144 12.28 22.55 -19.99
CA GLN A 144 11.19 22.25 -19.06
C GLN A 144 9.95 21.72 -19.79
N LYS A 145 9.66 22.26 -20.97
CA LYS A 145 8.55 21.81 -21.80
C LYS A 145 8.76 20.40 -22.32
N GLU A 146 9.96 20.09 -22.81
CA GLU A 146 10.31 18.74 -23.28
C GLU A 146 10.16 17.68 -22.17
N ILE A 147 10.51 18.00 -20.92
CA ILE A 147 10.31 17.09 -19.77
C ILE A 147 8.82 16.82 -19.55
N VAL A 148 8.01 17.88 -19.56
CA VAL A 148 6.56 17.78 -19.34
C VAL A 148 5.87 17.04 -20.50
N GLU A 149 6.30 17.26 -21.73
CA GLU A 149 5.81 16.53 -22.91
C GLU A 149 6.20 15.05 -22.89
N ARG A 150 7.39 14.70 -22.40
CA ARG A 150 7.78 13.28 -22.18
C ARG A 150 6.85 12.62 -21.17
N LEU A 151 6.58 13.29 -20.04
CA LEU A 151 5.65 12.78 -19.03
C LEU A 151 4.26 12.50 -19.62
N PHE A 152 3.74 13.41 -20.47
CA PHE A 152 2.48 13.21 -21.18
C PHE A 152 2.50 12.00 -22.11
N ASN A 153 3.61 11.82 -22.85
CA ASN A 153 3.77 10.73 -23.79
C ASN A 153 3.88 9.37 -23.10
N GLU A 154 4.65 9.29 -22.02
CA GLU A 154 4.80 8.08 -21.20
C GLU A 154 3.47 7.67 -20.56
N ASN A 155 2.65 8.66 -20.18
CA ASN A 155 1.34 8.43 -19.57
C ASN A 155 0.19 8.46 -20.58
N GLU A 156 0.45 8.50 -21.89
CA GLU A 156 -0.51 8.61 -23.01
C GLU A 156 -1.72 9.52 -22.70
N CYS A 157 -1.44 10.74 -22.27
CA CYS A 157 -2.43 11.79 -22.04
C CYS A 157 -1.93 13.09 -22.66
N CYS A 158 -2.81 14.06 -22.95
CA CYS A 158 -2.35 15.38 -23.39
C CYS A 158 -3.24 16.53 -22.95
N GLY A 159 -2.62 17.60 -22.46
CA GLY A 159 -3.31 18.73 -21.86
C GLY A 159 -3.79 18.43 -20.44
N ILE A 160 -4.50 19.38 -19.84
CA ILE A 160 -4.97 19.25 -18.45
C ILE A 160 -6.24 18.41 -18.44
N GLU A 161 -7.33 18.94 -18.99
CA GLU A 161 -8.60 18.22 -19.14
C GLU A 161 -8.81 17.74 -20.57
N LYS A 162 -8.25 18.46 -21.55
CA LYS A 162 -8.36 18.17 -22.98
C LYS A 162 -7.07 18.50 -23.73
N PRO A 163 -6.80 17.86 -24.88
CA PRO A 163 -5.62 18.15 -25.70
C PRO A 163 -5.49 19.61 -26.15
N SER A 164 -6.60 20.34 -26.33
CA SER A 164 -6.59 21.75 -26.71
C SER A 164 -5.99 22.69 -25.63
N ASP A 165 -5.86 22.22 -24.38
CA ASP A 165 -5.31 23.04 -23.30
C ASP A 165 -3.84 23.41 -23.53
N VAL A 166 -3.12 22.64 -24.37
CA VAL A 166 -1.72 22.89 -24.71
C VAL A 166 -1.50 24.15 -25.55
N ASP A 167 -2.50 24.55 -26.33
CA ASP A 167 -2.41 25.65 -27.29
C ASP A 167 -2.19 26.99 -26.56
N LYS A 168 -2.75 27.14 -25.36
CA LYS A 168 -2.57 28.32 -24.51
C LYS A 168 -1.12 28.50 -24.03
N TYR A 169 -0.37 27.43 -23.92
CA TYR A 169 0.94 27.41 -23.26
C TYR A 169 2.09 27.05 -24.23
N ASN A 170 1.80 26.85 -25.52
CA ASN A 170 2.74 26.41 -26.54
C ASN A 170 3.47 25.11 -26.15
N PHE A 171 2.71 24.08 -25.74
CA PHE A 171 3.18 22.70 -25.65
C PHE A 171 2.74 21.91 -26.88
N VAL A 172 3.42 20.80 -27.16
CA VAL A 172 3.13 19.91 -28.29
C VAL A 172 2.52 18.60 -27.78
N CYS A 173 1.32 18.28 -28.27
CA CYS A 173 0.77 16.93 -28.14
C CYS A 173 1.30 16.03 -29.25
N LYS A 174 1.92 14.89 -28.89
CA LYS A 174 2.28 13.85 -29.88
C LYS A 174 1.05 13.20 -30.51
N ASN A 175 -0.01 13.00 -29.73
CA ASN A 175 -1.27 12.43 -30.21
C ASN A 175 -2.46 13.21 -29.64
N LYS A 176 -3.23 13.87 -30.51
CA LYS A 176 -4.42 14.65 -30.13
C LYS A 176 -5.65 13.78 -29.81
N SER A 177 -5.59 12.48 -30.06
CA SER A 177 -6.67 11.53 -29.69
C SER A 177 -6.61 11.11 -28.22
N TRP A 178 -5.54 11.43 -27.51
CA TRP A 178 -5.41 11.09 -26.08
C TRP A 178 -6.32 11.96 -25.20
N PRO A 179 -6.81 11.42 -24.06
CA PRO A 179 -7.55 12.22 -23.08
C PRO A 179 -6.64 13.23 -22.37
N GLY A 180 -7.22 14.26 -21.75
CA GLY A 180 -6.48 15.12 -20.81
C GLY A 180 -5.93 14.33 -19.63
N CYS A 181 -4.78 14.75 -19.11
CA CYS A 181 -4.10 14.02 -18.03
C CYS A 181 -4.92 13.97 -16.73
N TYR A 182 -5.63 15.04 -16.36
CA TYR A 182 -6.57 15.02 -15.24
C TYR A 182 -7.70 14.01 -15.48
N THR A 183 -8.25 13.99 -16.69
CA THR A 183 -9.33 13.05 -17.07
C THR A 183 -8.85 11.60 -17.01
N LYS A 184 -7.64 11.31 -17.53
CA LYS A 184 -7.04 9.96 -17.48
C LYS A 184 -6.78 9.51 -16.05
N VAL A 185 -6.26 10.39 -15.18
CA VAL A 185 -6.05 10.09 -13.76
C VAL A 185 -7.39 9.83 -13.07
N LYS A 186 -8.40 10.66 -13.30
CA LYS A 186 -9.75 10.48 -12.74
C LYS A 186 -10.38 9.16 -13.18
N GLU A 187 -10.25 8.82 -14.45
CA GLU A 187 -10.73 7.56 -15.01
C GLU A 187 -10.00 6.37 -14.40
N SER A 188 -8.66 6.41 -14.34
CA SER A 188 -7.84 5.37 -13.69
C SER A 188 -8.22 5.17 -12.23
N ILE A 189 -8.45 6.26 -11.49
CA ILE A 189 -8.94 6.21 -10.12
C ILE A 189 -10.31 5.54 -10.06
N SER A 190 -11.26 5.94 -10.90
CA SER A 190 -12.62 5.36 -10.90
C SER A 190 -12.64 3.87 -11.25
N LYS A 191 -11.77 3.44 -12.17
CA LYS A 191 -11.65 2.05 -12.61
C LYS A 191 -11.04 1.15 -11.54
N ASN A 192 -10.03 1.64 -10.82
CA ASN A 192 -9.31 0.87 -9.81
C ASN A 192 -9.90 0.98 -8.40
N LEU A 193 -10.74 1.99 -8.14
CA LEU A 193 -11.35 2.23 -6.83
C LEU A 193 -12.16 1.03 -6.30
N PRO A 194 -13.01 0.34 -7.09
CA PRO A 194 -13.76 -0.81 -6.57
C PRO A 194 -12.84 -1.94 -6.08
N ALA A 195 -11.76 -2.22 -6.81
CA ALA A 195 -10.78 -3.24 -6.42
C ALA A 195 -10.06 -2.84 -5.12
N ALA A 196 -9.64 -1.57 -5.00
CA ALA A 196 -9.01 -1.06 -3.80
C ALA A 196 -9.93 -1.14 -2.57
N ILE A 197 -11.23 -0.82 -2.73
CA ILE A 197 -12.23 -0.98 -1.66
C ILE A 197 -12.37 -2.45 -1.28
N GLY A 198 -12.44 -3.36 -2.26
CA GLY A 198 -12.52 -4.80 -2.02
C GLY A 198 -11.33 -5.32 -1.21
N ILE A 199 -10.10 -4.91 -1.56
CA ILE A 199 -8.88 -5.26 -0.82
C ILE A 199 -8.95 -4.73 0.61
N ALA A 200 -9.36 -3.47 0.80
CA ALA A 200 -9.48 -2.87 2.13
C ALA A 200 -10.48 -3.63 3.03
N ILE A 201 -11.64 -4.03 2.48
CA ILE A 201 -12.64 -4.82 3.21
C ILE A 201 -12.07 -6.20 3.57
N ALA A 202 -11.40 -6.88 2.64
CA ALA A 202 -10.80 -8.19 2.89
C ALA A 202 -9.76 -8.12 4.03
N ILE A 203 -8.92 -7.08 4.04
CA ILE A 203 -7.95 -6.84 5.12
C ILE A 203 -8.65 -6.68 6.47
N ILE A 204 -9.71 -5.86 6.53
CA ILE A 204 -10.49 -5.63 7.76
C ILE A 204 -11.11 -6.95 8.26
N LEU A 205 -11.66 -7.77 7.38
CA LEU A 205 -12.25 -9.06 7.75
C LEU A 205 -11.21 -10.03 8.31
N VAL A 206 -10.05 -10.15 7.66
CA VAL A 206 -8.93 -10.98 8.14
C VAL A 206 -8.44 -10.47 9.50
N GLN A 207 -8.33 -9.16 9.66
CA GLN A 207 -7.87 -8.55 10.91
C GLN A 207 -8.86 -8.79 12.06
N LEU A 208 -10.17 -8.64 11.82
CA LEU A 208 -11.21 -8.98 12.79
C LEU A 208 -11.15 -10.46 13.18
N PHE A 209 -10.98 -11.35 12.21
CA PHE A 209 -10.81 -12.77 12.46
C PHE A 209 -9.62 -13.04 13.39
N LEU A 210 -8.46 -12.44 13.11
CA LEU A 210 -7.25 -12.60 13.94
C LEU A 210 -7.43 -12.04 15.36
N ILE A 211 -8.12 -10.90 15.51
CA ILE A 211 -8.43 -10.30 16.82
C ILE A 211 -9.33 -11.24 17.63
N VAL A 212 -10.40 -11.76 17.03
CA VAL A 212 -11.33 -12.68 17.71
C VAL A 212 -10.57 -13.92 18.19
N PHE A 213 -9.76 -14.53 17.33
CA PHE A 213 -8.99 -15.73 17.70
C PHE A 213 -7.98 -15.44 18.80
N ALA A 214 -7.25 -14.32 18.73
CA ALA A 214 -6.32 -13.91 19.77
C ALA A 214 -7.01 -13.62 21.11
N CYS A 215 -8.16 -12.94 21.08
CA CYS A 215 -8.97 -12.67 22.28
C CYS A 215 -9.48 -13.96 22.92
N CYS A 216 -10.07 -14.87 22.13
CA CYS A 216 -10.56 -16.15 22.62
C CYS A 216 -9.44 -16.96 23.29
N LEU A 217 -8.28 -17.07 22.64
CA LEU A 217 -7.11 -17.75 23.20
C LEU A 217 -6.60 -17.06 24.47
N CYS A 218 -6.50 -15.73 24.47
CA CYS A 218 -6.10 -14.96 25.66
C CYS A 218 -7.03 -15.20 26.85
N THR A 219 -8.35 -15.20 26.63
CA THR A 219 -9.34 -15.45 27.67
C THR A 219 -9.29 -16.87 28.20
N SER A 220 -9.11 -17.87 27.33
CA SER A 220 -8.98 -19.28 27.76
C SER A 220 -7.78 -19.44 28.70
N LYS A 221 -6.61 -18.95 28.29
CA LYS A 221 -5.36 -19.06 29.06
C LYS A 221 -5.37 -18.27 30.36
N ARG A 222 -6.03 -17.11 30.39
CA ARG A 222 -6.22 -16.35 31.64
C ARG A 222 -7.10 -17.10 32.64
N GLY A 223 -8.13 -17.82 32.17
CA GLY A 223 -8.99 -18.65 33.01
C GLY A 223 -8.25 -19.83 33.64
N GLU A 224 -7.39 -20.50 32.87
CA GLU A 224 -6.53 -21.59 33.36
C GLU A 224 -5.54 -21.14 34.44
N THR A 225 -5.04 -19.90 34.38
CA THR A 225 -4.06 -19.38 35.37
C THR A 225 -4.71 -19.00 36.72
N LEU A 226 -6.03 -18.79 36.74
CA LEU A 226 -6.79 -18.33 37.92
C LEU A 226 -7.56 -19.45 38.65
N SER A 227 -7.56 -20.67 38.11
CA SER A 227 -8.22 -21.86 38.68
C SER A 227 -7.20 -22.76 39.37
#